data_AF-H2Z9K1-F1
#
_entry.id   AF-H2Z9K1-F1
#
_cell.length_a   1.000
_cell.length_b   1.000
_cell.length_c   1.000
_cell.angle_alpha   90.00
_cell.angle_beta   90.00
_cell.angle_gamma   90.00
#
_symmetry.space_group_name_H-M   'P 1'
#
loop_
_entity.id
_entity.type
_entity.pdbx_description
1 polymer ?
#
loop_
_entity_poly.entity_id
_entity_poly.type
_entity_poly.pdbx_seq_one_letter_code
_entity_poly.pdbx_strand_id
1 'polypeptide(L)'
;MLVFCGIPLFLIELGFGQFSGFGTVTSWRASPMFKGIGFGMMLVSFFVIIYYNVIIAYAFFYLFASYNKFSQNIYRDTLIVALGNCGTSIFAGFVIFSVIGHMAFKLQLPIDKVADQGPGLAFVAYPEAVSLLPAPQLWSILFFFMLITLGLDSQFAMTETVITGLTDEFPKYLMHNKFKFTAFICSICFLLGLLLVTEGGFFWFNLYDWYSAYYGLYFLTIFLCLAITYGYGHFFTYPWRFNKDMKLMLGREPNWYYRINWMLFSPGLLVFITLFSIINYSPITLNKQAYPKWADNLGICMSITVAAVVPLYMVYRAILAHYKGESIKELFKPNEKWGPQDKSVTYHYLYGDRGTKTTYGQEVNDHIPNPYRSPM
;
A
#
# COMPACT_ATOMS: atom_id res chain seq x y z
N MET A 1 -5.26 17.21 25.85
CA MET A 1 -4.37 16.04 25.76
C MET A 1 -3.24 16.25 24.77
N LEU A 2 -3.50 16.54 23.49
CA LEU A 2 -2.44 16.74 22.48
C LEU A 2 -1.47 17.90 22.81
N VAL A 3 -2.01 19.09 23.13
CA VAL A 3 -1.20 20.29 23.40
C VAL A 3 -0.46 20.21 24.75
N PHE A 4 -1.10 19.66 25.78
CA PHE A 4 -0.56 19.67 27.15
C PHE A 4 0.26 18.42 27.53
N CYS A 5 0.07 17.29 26.84
CA CYS A 5 0.85 16.07 27.09
C CYS A 5 1.61 15.64 25.83
N GLY A 6 0.97 15.58 24.67
CA GLY A 6 1.57 15.06 23.43
C GLY A 6 2.76 15.90 22.93
N ILE A 7 2.58 17.21 22.77
CA ILE A 7 3.65 18.11 22.30
C ILE A 7 4.85 18.13 23.27
N PRO A 8 4.66 18.27 24.60
CA PRO A 8 5.78 18.17 25.55
C PRO A 8 6.49 16.82 25.52
N LEU A 9 5.75 15.70 25.45
CA LEU A 9 6.34 14.35 25.35
C LEU A 9 7.15 14.18 24.06
N PHE A 10 6.60 14.62 22.92
CA PHE A 10 7.28 14.55 21.63
C PHE A 10 8.57 15.38 21.61
N LEU A 11 8.55 16.59 22.20
CA LEU A 11 9.75 17.42 22.33
C LEU A 11 10.81 16.79 23.25
N ILE A 12 10.39 16.16 24.35
CA ILE A 12 11.29 15.42 25.24
C ILE A 12 11.87 14.21 24.49
N GLU A 13 11.06 13.48 23.73
CA GLU A 13 11.48 12.29 22.99
C GLU A 13 12.46 12.64 21.87
N LEU A 14 12.17 13.67 21.08
CA LEU A 14 13.09 14.20 20.07
C LEU A 14 14.36 14.75 20.71
N GLY A 15 14.24 15.54 21.78
CA GLY A 15 15.38 16.10 22.50
C GLY A 15 16.26 15.01 23.12
N PHE A 16 15.66 13.98 23.70
CA PHE A 16 16.36 12.83 24.29
C PHE A 16 17.00 11.94 23.23
N GLY A 17 16.33 11.73 22.10
CA GLY A 17 16.88 11.04 20.94
C GLY A 17 18.10 11.77 20.37
N GLN A 18 17.98 13.08 20.14
CA GLN A 18 19.08 13.92 19.64
C GLN A 18 20.25 14.05 20.63
N PHE A 19 19.97 14.16 21.93
CA PHE A 19 21.01 14.22 22.97
C PHE A 19 21.75 12.88 23.12
N SER A 20 21.02 11.76 23.06
CA SER A 20 21.62 10.44 23.31
C SER A 20 22.41 9.89 22.13
N GLY A 21 22.07 10.24 20.88
CA GLY A 21 22.76 9.72 19.69
C GLY A 21 22.67 8.19 19.54
N PHE A 22 21.81 7.55 20.33
CA PHE A 22 21.62 6.10 20.36
C PHE A 22 20.27 5.72 19.77
N GLY A 23 20.16 4.49 19.26
CA GLY A 23 18.86 3.95 18.81
C GLY A 23 17.86 3.83 19.96
N THR A 24 16.56 3.82 19.64
CA THR A 24 15.43 3.89 20.58
C THR A 24 15.49 2.92 21.77
N VAL A 25 16.00 1.70 21.60
CA VAL A 25 16.19 0.72 22.69
C VAL A 25 17.39 1.07 23.58
N THR A 26 18.45 1.61 22.97
CA THR A 26 19.75 1.83 23.61
C THR A 26 19.78 3.15 24.38
N SER A 27 18.97 4.13 23.97
CA SER A 27 18.75 5.38 24.72
C SER A 27 18.23 5.12 26.14
N TRP A 28 17.49 4.03 26.37
CA TRP A 28 17.02 3.62 27.71
C TRP A 28 18.10 2.97 28.59
N ARG A 29 19.38 2.98 28.19
CA ARG A 29 20.49 2.75 29.14
C ARG A 29 20.49 3.76 30.28
N ALA A 30 19.92 4.95 30.07
CA ALA A 30 19.74 5.98 31.10
C ALA A 30 18.80 5.54 32.24
N SER A 31 17.79 4.71 31.95
CA SER A 31 16.92 4.11 32.97
C SER A 31 16.50 2.69 32.57
N PRO A 32 17.16 1.67 33.12
CA PRO A 32 16.92 0.27 32.75
C PRO A 32 15.46 -0.20 32.95
N MET A 33 14.73 0.44 33.88
CA MET A 33 13.32 0.14 34.16
C MET A 33 12.41 0.43 32.95
N PHE A 34 12.79 1.39 32.11
CA PHE A 34 12.00 1.84 30.96
C PHE A 34 12.49 1.28 29.62
N LYS A 35 13.40 0.30 29.62
CA LYS A 35 13.83 -0.40 28.39
C LYS A 35 12.68 -0.95 27.57
N GLY A 36 11.59 -1.36 28.23
CA GLY A 36 10.36 -1.82 27.58
C GLY A 36 9.73 -0.79 26.63
N ILE A 37 9.86 0.51 26.92
CA ILE A 37 9.36 1.59 26.06
C ILE A 37 10.13 1.61 24.74
N GLY A 38 11.46 1.50 24.78
CA GLY A 38 12.29 1.43 23.58
C GLY A 38 11.98 0.22 22.70
N PHE A 39 11.76 -0.96 23.30
CA PHE A 39 11.32 -2.15 22.56
C PHE A 39 9.92 -1.95 21.95
N GLY A 40 9.01 -1.29 22.68
CA GLY A 40 7.68 -0.94 22.18
C GLY A 40 7.75 -0.02 20.96
N MET A 41 8.57 1.03 20.99
CA MET A 41 8.77 1.95 19.87
C MET A 41 9.38 1.25 18.65
N MET A 42 10.34 0.35 18.87
CA MET A 42 10.93 -0.45 17.80
C MET A 42 9.88 -1.37 17.15
N LEU A 43 9.03 -2.02 17.95
CA LEU A 43 7.94 -2.85 17.46
C LEU A 43 6.89 -2.03 16.67
N VAL A 44 6.48 -0.87 17.17
CA VAL A 44 5.56 0.02 16.44
C VAL A 44 6.15 0.43 15.10
N SER A 45 7.41 0.86 15.08
CA SER A 45 8.12 1.23 13.85
C SER A 45 8.20 0.07 12.87
N PHE A 46 8.50 -1.14 13.37
CA PHE A 46 8.53 -2.36 12.58
C PHE A 46 7.17 -2.68 11.95
N PHE A 47 6.08 -2.59 12.71
CA PHE A 47 4.74 -2.80 12.17
C PHE A 47 4.35 -1.74 11.14
N VAL A 48 4.65 -0.47 11.39
CA VAL A 48 4.40 0.62 10.43
C VAL A 48 5.15 0.40 9.13
N ILE A 49 6.44 0.04 9.18
CA ILE A 49 7.28 -0.17 7.98
C ILE A 49 6.82 -1.39 7.17
N ILE A 50 6.52 -2.52 7.83
CA ILE A 50 5.99 -3.70 7.12
C ILE A 50 4.68 -3.34 6.45
N TYR A 51 3.81 -2.65 7.18
CA TYR A 51 2.49 -2.33 6.69
C TYR A 51 2.53 -1.36 5.51
N TYR A 52 3.32 -0.29 5.61
CA TYR A 52 3.50 0.71 4.54
C TYR A 52 3.99 0.07 3.23
N ASN A 53 4.99 -0.83 3.32
CA ASN A 53 5.49 -1.55 2.15
C ASN A 53 4.41 -2.43 1.49
N VAL A 54 3.59 -3.11 2.29
CA VAL A 54 2.52 -3.99 1.77
C VAL A 54 1.38 -3.19 1.15
N ILE A 55 1.01 -2.04 1.71
CA ILE A 55 -0.06 -1.19 1.14
C ILE A 55 0.36 -0.61 -0.21
N ILE A 56 1.61 -0.14 -0.33
CA ILE A 56 2.07 0.44 -1.60
C ILE A 56 2.04 -0.63 -2.71
N ALA A 57 2.36 -1.88 -2.37
CA ALA A 57 2.29 -3.00 -3.31
C ALA A 57 0.85 -3.46 -3.62
N TYR A 58 -0.17 -2.93 -2.96
CA TYR A 58 -1.56 -3.40 -3.09
C TYR A 58 -2.10 -3.26 -4.51
N ALA A 59 -1.93 -2.09 -5.11
CA ALA A 59 -2.34 -1.81 -6.48
C ALA A 59 -1.72 -2.80 -7.48
N PHE A 60 -0.45 -3.20 -7.23
CA PHE A 60 0.26 -4.19 -8.05
C PHE A 60 -0.26 -5.59 -7.83
N PHE A 61 -0.48 -5.95 -6.56
CA PHE A 61 -0.93 -7.29 -6.22
C PHE A 61 -2.32 -7.56 -6.82
N TYR A 62 -3.23 -6.58 -6.77
CA TYR A 62 -4.55 -6.70 -7.40
C TYR A 62 -4.46 -6.85 -8.92
N LEU A 63 -3.60 -6.07 -9.55
CA LEU A 63 -3.39 -6.11 -11.00
C LEU A 63 -2.85 -7.48 -11.44
N PHE A 64 -1.76 -7.97 -10.84
CA PHE A 64 -1.21 -9.27 -11.23
C PHE A 64 -2.14 -10.43 -10.83
N ALA A 65 -2.86 -10.30 -9.71
CA ALA A 65 -3.84 -11.29 -9.31
C ALA A 65 -5.05 -11.36 -10.25
N SER A 66 -5.46 -10.25 -10.89
CA SER A 66 -6.57 -10.27 -11.85
C SER A 66 -6.24 -11.02 -13.14
N TYR A 67 -4.96 -11.11 -13.51
CA TYR A 67 -4.49 -11.90 -14.65
C TYR A 67 -4.21 -13.38 -14.31
N ASN A 68 -4.29 -13.77 -13.04
CA ASN A 68 -4.05 -15.16 -12.64
C ASN A 68 -5.23 -16.08 -12.99
N LYS A 69 -4.92 -17.37 -13.14
CA LYS A 69 -5.95 -18.41 -13.24
C LYS A 69 -6.79 -18.46 -11.96
N PHE A 70 -8.09 -18.71 -12.09
CA PHE A 70 -9.03 -18.72 -10.97
C PHE A 70 -8.64 -19.66 -9.82
N SER A 71 -8.07 -20.83 -10.14
CA SER A 71 -7.64 -21.85 -9.16
C SER A 71 -6.18 -21.72 -8.70
N GLN A 72 -5.52 -20.61 -9.03
CA GLN A 72 -4.13 -20.36 -8.63
C GLN A 72 -4.01 -20.32 -7.11
N ASN A 73 -2.96 -20.92 -6.57
CA ASN A 73 -2.74 -20.98 -5.11
C ASN A 73 -2.19 -19.66 -4.56
N ILE A 74 -3.10 -18.71 -4.35
CA ILE A 74 -2.75 -17.37 -3.86
C ILE A 74 -2.08 -17.38 -2.48
N TYR A 75 -2.34 -18.38 -1.62
CA TYR A 75 -1.67 -18.45 -0.31
C TYR A 75 -0.16 -18.62 -0.44
N ARG A 76 0.29 -19.48 -1.37
CA ARG A 76 1.72 -19.70 -1.61
C ARG A 76 2.34 -18.43 -2.20
N ASP A 77 1.68 -17.86 -3.19
CA ASP A 77 2.21 -16.72 -3.94
C ASP A 77 2.33 -15.48 -3.04
N THR A 78 1.30 -15.16 -2.25
CA THR A 78 1.36 -14.06 -1.27
C THR A 78 2.45 -14.28 -0.22
N LEU A 79 2.65 -15.51 0.27
CA LEU A 79 3.70 -15.80 1.25
C LEU A 79 5.11 -15.64 0.65
N ILE A 80 5.34 -16.12 -0.58
CA ILE A 80 6.62 -15.97 -1.26
C ILE A 80 6.93 -14.49 -1.49
N VAL A 81 5.96 -13.71 -1.95
CA VAL A 81 6.14 -12.26 -2.17
C VAL A 81 6.42 -11.54 -0.86
N ALA A 82 5.65 -11.80 0.21
CA ALA A 82 5.84 -11.17 1.51
C ALA A 82 7.22 -11.51 2.11
N LEU A 83 7.61 -12.78 2.09
CA LEU A 83 8.92 -13.23 2.60
C LEU A 83 10.07 -12.72 1.73
N GLY A 84 9.91 -12.70 0.41
CA GLY A 84 10.89 -12.16 -0.53
C GLY A 84 11.13 -10.67 -0.32
N ASN A 85 10.07 -9.89 -0.14
CA ASN A 85 10.15 -8.46 0.19
C ASN A 85 10.91 -8.24 1.51
N CYS A 86 10.50 -8.91 2.58
CA CYS A 86 11.16 -8.79 3.89
C CYS A 86 12.63 -9.24 3.84
N GLY A 87 12.91 -10.36 3.17
CA GLY A 87 14.27 -10.89 3.00
C GLY A 87 15.17 -9.94 2.22
N THR A 88 14.66 -9.35 1.15
CA THR A 88 15.40 -8.36 0.35
C THR A 88 15.72 -7.12 1.18
N SER A 89 14.77 -6.60 1.98
CA SER A 89 15.02 -5.46 2.88
C SER A 89 16.06 -5.75 3.95
N ILE A 90 16.05 -6.95 4.53
CA ILE A 90 17.09 -7.38 5.50
C ILE A 90 18.45 -7.45 4.81
N PHE A 91 18.53 -8.07 3.64
CA PHE A 91 19.76 -8.17 2.86
C PHE A 91 20.30 -6.78 2.46
N ALA A 92 19.43 -5.90 1.96
CA ALA A 92 19.77 -4.53 1.64
C ALA A 92 20.31 -3.77 2.86
N GLY A 93 19.74 -4.01 4.05
CA GLY A 93 20.27 -3.50 5.32
C GLY A 93 21.74 -3.86 5.53
N PHE A 94 22.11 -5.14 5.37
CA PHE A 94 23.52 -5.55 5.46
C PHE A 94 24.40 -4.86 4.41
N VAL A 95 23.94 -4.75 3.16
CA VAL A 95 24.69 -4.08 2.08
C VAL A 95 24.94 -2.61 2.42
N ILE A 96 23.91 -1.87 2.82
CA ILE A 96 24.00 -0.45 3.16
C ILE A 96 24.90 -0.22 4.38
N PHE A 97 24.65 -0.92 5.50
CA PHE A 97 25.41 -0.71 6.72
C PHE A 97 26.87 -1.21 6.64
N SER A 98 27.18 -2.19 5.79
CA SER A 98 28.57 -2.61 5.56
C SER A 98 29.39 -1.51 4.88
N VAL A 99 28.82 -0.85 3.86
CA VAL A 99 29.48 0.20 3.09
C VAL A 99 29.58 1.50 3.89
N ILE A 100 28.51 1.89 4.58
CA ILE A 100 28.52 3.08 5.46
C ILE A 100 29.42 2.84 6.68
N GLY A 101 29.42 1.63 7.24
CA GLY A 101 30.34 1.26 8.31
C GLY A 101 31.82 1.34 7.88
N HIS A 102 32.12 0.96 6.64
CA HIS A 102 33.46 1.15 6.07
C HIS A 102 33.82 2.63 5.95
N MET A 103 32.90 3.47 5.47
CA MET A 103 33.10 4.92 5.40
C MET A 103 33.34 5.51 6.80
N ALA A 104 32.52 5.17 7.79
CA ALA A 104 32.70 5.60 9.18
C ALA A 104 34.11 5.26 9.71
N PHE A 105 34.57 4.03 9.43
CA PHE A 105 35.91 3.58 9.80
C PHE A 105 37.02 4.37 9.09
N LYS A 106 36.87 4.66 7.79
CA LYS A 106 37.87 5.41 7.01
C LYS A 106 37.93 6.89 7.39
N LEU A 107 36.77 7.52 7.57
CA LEU A 107 36.66 8.93 7.91
C LEU A 107 36.84 9.21 9.41
N GLN A 108 36.90 8.17 10.25
CA GLN A 108 36.95 8.29 11.72
C GLN A 108 35.79 9.12 12.26
N LEU A 109 34.61 8.99 11.62
CA LEU A 109 33.37 9.64 12.02
C LEU A 109 32.43 8.61 12.65
N PRO A 110 31.64 9.00 13.66
CA PRO A 110 30.65 8.10 14.22
C PRO A 110 29.53 7.83 13.20
N ILE A 111 28.91 6.65 13.29
CA ILE A 111 27.99 6.12 12.26
C ILE A 111 26.78 7.03 12.02
N ASP A 112 26.32 7.76 13.04
CA ASP A 112 25.20 8.71 12.98
C ASP A 112 25.50 9.96 12.13
N LYS A 113 26.78 10.24 11.85
CA LYS A 113 27.20 11.36 11.00
C LYS A 113 27.32 11.00 9.53
N VAL A 114 27.36 9.71 9.21
CA VAL A 114 27.48 9.19 7.84
C VAL A 114 26.22 8.45 7.37
N ALA A 115 25.36 8.04 8.30
CA ALA A 115 24.08 7.41 8.00
C ALA A 115 22.97 8.47 7.93
N ASP A 116 22.60 8.86 6.72
CA ASP A 116 21.41 9.68 6.45
C ASP A 116 20.18 8.80 6.11
N GLN A 117 18.98 9.38 6.01
CA GLN A 117 17.77 8.70 5.55
C GLN A 117 17.25 9.27 4.22
N GLY A 118 16.42 8.49 3.52
CA GLY A 118 15.80 8.93 2.28
C GLY A 118 16.80 9.15 1.14
N PRO A 119 16.54 10.10 0.22
CA PRO A 119 17.38 10.32 -0.96
C PRO A 119 18.85 10.68 -0.65
N GLY A 120 19.11 11.37 0.46
CA GLY A 120 20.47 11.75 0.86
C GLY A 120 21.39 10.54 1.07
N LEU A 121 20.83 9.46 1.61
CA LEU A 121 21.55 8.19 1.79
C LEU A 121 22.03 7.62 0.44
N ALA A 122 21.13 7.55 -0.53
CA ALA A 122 21.39 6.92 -1.82
C ALA A 122 22.20 7.82 -2.77
N PHE A 123 22.04 9.13 -2.72
CA PHE A 123 22.65 10.05 -3.70
C PHE A 123 23.83 10.87 -3.16
N VAL A 124 24.09 10.86 -1.85
CA VAL A 124 25.23 11.56 -1.23
C VAL A 124 26.13 10.58 -0.49
N ALA A 125 25.61 9.97 0.60
CA ALA A 125 26.42 9.13 1.47
C ALA A 125 26.94 7.87 0.77
N TYR A 126 26.10 7.15 0.04
CA TYR A 126 26.51 5.91 -0.60
C TYR A 126 27.53 6.11 -1.74
N PRO A 127 27.35 7.06 -2.67
CA PRO A 127 28.37 7.36 -3.68
C PRO A 127 29.71 7.81 -3.07
N GLU A 128 29.68 8.57 -1.98
CA GLU A 128 30.88 8.95 -1.24
C GLU A 128 31.57 7.71 -0.64
N ALA A 129 30.83 6.78 -0.05
CA ALA A 129 31.41 5.52 0.46
C ALA A 129 32.02 4.68 -0.67
N VAL A 130 31.32 4.59 -1.80
CA VAL A 130 31.76 3.86 -2.99
C VAL A 130 33.04 4.46 -3.56
N SER A 131 33.22 5.79 -3.48
CA SER A 131 34.44 6.46 -3.94
C SER A 131 35.71 6.02 -3.19
N LEU A 132 35.57 5.46 -1.98
CA LEU A 132 36.65 4.95 -1.15
C LEU A 132 37.05 3.50 -1.50
N LEU A 133 36.25 2.81 -2.32
CA LEU A 133 36.50 1.43 -2.73
C LEU A 133 37.44 1.37 -3.94
N PRO A 134 38.16 0.24 -4.12
CA PRO A 134 38.88 0.00 -5.37
C PRO A 134 37.89 -0.14 -6.54
N ALA A 135 38.27 0.40 -7.71
CA ALA A 135 37.42 0.48 -8.90
C ALA A 135 36.06 1.16 -8.66
N PRO A 136 36.02 2.40 -8.13
CA PRO A 136 34.78 3.07 -7.74
C PRO A 136 33.80 3.24 -8.90
N GLN A 137 34.29 3.41 -10.13
CA GLN A 137 33.46 3.54 -11.32
C GLN A 137 32.56 2.31 -11.55
N LEU A 138 33.07 1.09 -11.33
CA LEU A 138 32.30 -0.14 -11.51
C LEU A 138 31.13 -0.19 -10.51
N TRP A 139 31.44 0.06 -9.24
CA TRP A 139 30.44 0.03 -8.16
C TRP A 139 29.39 1.13 -8.31
N SER A 140 29.78 2.33 -8.74
CA SER A 140 28.83 3.41 -9.02
C SER A 140 27.86 3.03 -10.15
N ILE A 141 28.34 2.44 -11.25
CA ILE A 141 27.47 1.99 -12.35
C ILE A 141 26.48 0.93 -11.84
N LEU A 142 26.96 -0.08 -11.13
CA LEU A 142 26.10 -1.15 -10.59
C LEU A 142 25.06 -0.60 -9.61
N PHE A 143 25.46 0.32 -8.74
CA PHE A 143 24.58 0.92 -7.74
C PHE A 143 23.49 1.80 -8.36
N PHE A 144 23.83 2.72 -9.27
CA PHE A 144 22.82 3.57 -9.91
C PHE A 144 21.94 2.78 -10.88
N PHE A 145 22.49 1.78 -11.57
CA PHE A 145 21.69 0.87 -12.39
C PHE A 145 20.69 0.10 -11.53
N MET A 146 21.12 -0.41 -10.37
CA MET A 146 20.23 -1.03 -9.40
C MET A 146 19.12 -0.07 -8.96
N LEU A 147 19.44 1.18 -8.58
CA LEU A 147 18.42 2.17 -8.19
C LEU A 147 17.39 2.43 -9.31
N ILE A 148 17.85 2.49 -10.57
CA ILE A 148 16.96 2.63 -11.73
C ILE A 148 16.04 1.42 -11.85
N THR A 149 16.58 0.20 -11.79
CA THR A 149 15.76 -1.02 -11.90
C THR A 149 14.75 -1.17 -10.76
N LEU A 150 15.13 -0.83 -9.52
CA LEU A 150 14.22 -0.84 -8.36
C LEU A 150 13.05 0.13 -8.55
N GLY A 151 13.31 1.32 -9.10
CA GLY A 151 12.28 2.31 -9.38
C GLY A 151 11.39 1.91 -10.57
N LEU A 152 11.98 1.37 -11.64
CA LEU A 152 11.27 1.05 -12.89
C LEU A 152 10.17 -0.01 -12.69
N ASP A 153 10.47 -1.10 -12.01
CA ASP A 153 9.50 -2.20 -11.82
C ASP A 153 8.25 -1.72 -11.07
N SER A 154 8.47 -0.94 -10.00
CA SER A 154 7.38 -0.33 -9.23
C SER A 154 6.57 0.68 -10.08
N GLN A 155 7.24 1.51 -10.88
CA GLN A 155 6.56 2.50 -11.72
C GLN A 155 5.72 1.87 -12.83
N PHE A 156 6.20 0.79 -13.46
CA PHE A 156 5.43 0.07 -14.47
C PHE A 156 4.15 -0.50 -13.89
N ALA A 157 4.23 -1.13 -12.73
CA ALA A 157 3.06 -1.70 -12.09
C ALA A 157 2.05 -0.62 -11.66
N MET A 158 2.51 0.56 -11.20
CA MET A 158 1.63 1.69 -10.79
C MET A 158 0.86 2.26 -11.97
N THR A 159 1.58 2.49 -13.05
CA THR A 159 1.01 3.01 -14.28
C THR A 159 0.02 2.00 -14.89
N GLU A 160 0.38 0.72 -14.91
CA GLU A 160 -0.48 -0.33 -15.46
C GLU A 160 -1.75 -0.55 -14.62
N THR A 161 -1.71 -0.37 -13.29
CA THR A 161 -2.92 -0.46 -12.45
C THR A 161 -3.93 0.63 -12.82
N VAL A 162 -3.46 1.86 -13.05
CA VAL A 162 -4.34 2.97 -13.48
C VAL A 162 -4.91 2.71 -14.87
N ILE A 163 -4.06 2.30 -15.82
CA ILE A 163 -4.48 2.02 -17.20
C ILE A 163 -5.50 0.90 -17.24
N THR A 164 -5.23 -0.21 -16.54
CA THR A 164 -6.11 -1.39 -16.48
C THR A 164 -7.43 -1.02 -15.82
N GLY A 165 -7.41 -0.36 -14.65
CA GLY A 165 -8.63 0.05 -13.96
C GLY A 165 -9.54 0.95 -14.81
N LEU A 166 -8.97 1.90 -15.55
CA LEU A 166 -9.75 2.77 -16.45
C LEU A 166 -10.25 2.03 -17.70
N THR A 167 -9.42 1.14 -18.25
CA THR A 167 -9.80 0.34 -19.43
C THR A 167 -10.93 -0.63 -19.11
N ASP A 168 -10.93 -1.22 -17.90
CA ASP A 168 -11.96 -2.15 -17.43
C ASP A 168 -13.30 -1.45 -17.16
N GLU A 169 -13.28 -0.19 -16.69
CA GLU A 169 -14.49 0.60 -16.47
C GLU A 169 -15.09 1.13 -17.79
N PHE A 170 -14.25 1.51 -18.76
CA PHE A 170 -14.68 2.07 -20.05
C PHE A 170 -14.20 1.26 -21.27
N PRO A 171 -14.53 -0.05 -21.35
CA PRO A 171 -13.94 -0.96 -22.33
C PRO A 171 -14.31 -0.60 -23.77
N LYS A 172 -15.50 -0.06 -23.99
CA LYS A 172 -15.98 0.35 -25.33
C LYS A 172 -15.12 1.45 -25.96
N TYR A 173 -14.52 2.32 -25.16
CA TYR A 173 -13.79 3.48 -25.64
C TYR A 173 -12.27 3.29 -25.58
N LEU A 174 -11.77 2.67 -24.51
CA LEU A 174 -10.33 2.63 -24.21
C LEU A 174 -9.65 1.35 -24.67
N MET A 175 -10.34 0.20 -24.66
CA MET A 175 -9.72 -1.11 -24.93
C MET A 175 -9.17 -1.22 -26.36
N HIS A 176 -9.92 -0.72 -27.35
CA HIS A 176 -9.51 -0.79 -28.76
C HIS A 176 -8.25 0.06 -29.07
N ASN A 177 -8.01 1.10 -28.27
CA ASN A 177 -6.89 2.03 -28.44
C ASN A 177 -5.95 2.05 -27.23
N LYS A 178 -5.83 0.93 -26.48
CA LYS A 178 -5.04 0.85 -25.23
C LYS A 178 -3.64 1.46 -25.37
N PHE A 179 -2.94 1.18 -26.46
CA PHE A 179 -1.62 1.76 -26.73
C PHE A 179 -1.62 3.31 -26.75
N LYS A 180 -2.56 3.93 -27.48
CA LYS A 180 -2.67 5.40 -27.54
C LYS A 180 -3.06 5.97 -26.19
N PHE A 181 -3.92 5.26 -25.46
CA PHE A 181 -4.33 5.66 -24.11
C PHE A 181 -3.17 5.60 -23.11
N THR A 182 -2.37 4.52 -23.12
CA THR A 182 -1.13 4.41 -22.33
C THR A 182 -0.17 5.55 -22.66
N ALA A 183 0.10 5.80 -23.95
CA ALA A 183 0.98 6.89 -24.37
C ALA A 183 0.48 8.26 -23.90
N PHE A 184 -0.83 8.49 -23.93
CA PHE A 184 -1.46 9.71 -23.42
C PHE A 184 -1.26 9.88 -21.91
N ILE A 185 -1.52 8.84 -21.10
CA ILE A 185 -1.30 8.87 -19.65
C ILE A 185 0.17 9.13 -19.33
N CYS A 186 1.10 8.41 -19.97
CA CYS A 186 2.54 8.61 -19.78
C CYS A 186 2.98 10.02 -20.17
N SER A 187 2.40 10.60 -21.24
CA SER A 187 2.70 11.97 -21.66
C SER A 187 2.23 13.00 -20.62
N ILE A 188 1.04 12.81 -20.03
CA ILE A 188 0.57 13.66 -18.93
C ILE A 188 1.49 13.53 -17.72
N CYS A 189 1.85 12.31 -17.31
CA CYS A 189 2.77 12.07 -16.20
C CYS A 189 4.14 12.71 -16.45
N PHE A 190 4.66 12.64 -17.67
CA PHE A 190 5.91 13.30 -18.06
C PHE A 190 5.82 14.82 -17.92
N LEU A 191 4.75 15.44 -18.45
CA LEU A 191 4.55 16.89 -18.37
C LEU A 191 4.41 17.38 -16.93
N LEU A 192 3.67 16.64 -16.09
CA LEU A 192 3.58 16.94 -14.65
C LEU A 192 4.92 16.73 -13.93
N GLY A 193 5.68 15.71 -14.34
CA GLY A 193 7.00 15.40 -13.80
C GLY A 193 8.05 16.47 -14.09
N LEU A 194 7.89 17.30 -15.13
CA LEU A 194 8.80 18.42 -15.41
C LEU A 194 8.94 19.38 -14.23
N LEU A 195 7.89 19.52 -13.40
CA LEU A 195 7.93 20.33 -12.18
C LEU A 195 9.04 19.86 -11.22
N LEU A 196 9.26 18.54 -11.13
CA LEU A 196 10.23 17.92 -10.24
C LEU A 196 11.69 18.06 -10.73
N VAL A 197 11.89 18.45 -11.99
CA VAL A 197 13.22 18.62 -12.61
C VAL A 197 13.65 20.10 -12.64
N THR A 198 12.83 21.00 -12.11
CA THR A 198 13.21 22.42 -11.94
C THR A 198 14.24 22.59 -10.81
N GLU A 199 14.89 23.75 -10.72
CA GLU A 199 15.80 24.10 -9.61
C GLU A 199 15.13 23.98 -8.22
N GLY A 200 13.81 24.26 -8.16
CA GLY A 200 12.98 24.05 -6.97
C GLY A 200 12.35 22.66 -6.87
N GLY A 201 12.69 21.75 -7.77
CA GLY A 201 12.04 20.45 -7.96
C GLY A 201 12.11 19.56 -6.72
N PHE A 202 13.20 19.64 -5.96
CA PHE A 202 13.34 18.87 -4.72
C PHE A 202 12.35 19.30 -3.63
N PHE A 203 11.94 20.58 -3.60
CA PHE A 203 10.88 21.03 -2.68
C PHE A 203 9.52 20.40 -3.04
N TRP A 204 9.21 20.35 -4.34
CA TRP A 204 8.02 19.67 -4.82
C TRP A 204 8.09 18.18 -4.54
N PHE A 205 9.21 17.53 -4.84
CA PHE A 205 9.44 16.12 -4.56
C PHE A 205 9.18 15.79 -3.08
N ASN A 206 9.77 16.55 -2.15
CA ASN A 206 9.61 16.33 -0.72
C ASN A 206 8.14 16.54 -0.28
N LEU A 207 7.45 17.54 -0.84
CA LEU A 207 6.02 17.76 -0.59
C LEU A 207 5.16 16.58 -1.05
N TYR A 208 5.42 16.06 -2.25
CA TYR A 208 4.72 14.87 -2.77
C TYR A 208 5.02 13.63 -1.94
N ASP A 209 6.29 13.39 -1.60
CA ASP A 209 6.70 12.23 -0.81
C ASP A 209 6.01 12.20 0.56
N TRP A 210 5.93 13.35 1.22
CA TRP A 210 5.33 13.47 2.55
C TRP A 210 3.80 13.32 2.56
N TYR A 211 3.09 13.90 1.58
CA TYR A 211 1.62 14.02 1.62
C TYR A 211 0.84 13.18 0.62
N SER A 212 1.41 12.77 -0.51
CA SER A 212 0.62 12.24 -1.64
C SER A 212 -0.09 10.93 -1.31
N ALA A 213 0.58 10.05 -0.58
CA ALA A 213 0.14 8.67 -0.36
C ALA A 213 -0.19 8.37 1.11
N TYR A 214 0.42 9.10 2.05
CA TYR A 214 0.53 8.66 3.44
C TYR A 214 -0.84 8.53 4.14
N TYR A 215 -1.61 9.61 4.29
CA TYR A 215 -2.90 9.56 4.99
C TYR A 215 -4.03 8.97 4.14
N GLY A 216 -4.04 9.27 2.84
CA GLY A 216 -5.07 8.81 1.91
C GLY A 216 -5.12 7.29 1.78
N LEU A 217 -3.96 6.63 1.66
CA LEU A 217 -3.92 5.17 1.49
C LEU A 217 -4.36 4.41 2.74
N TYR A 218 -4.01 4.87 3.94
CA TYR A 218 -4.47 4.22 5.17
C TYR A 218 -6.00 4.25 5.28
N PHE A 219 -6.60 5.41 4.99
CA PHE A 219 -8.05 5.57 5.00
C PHE A 219 -8.72 4.65 3.97
N LEU A 220 -8.26 4.67 2.72
CA LEU A 220 -8.79 3.80 1.66
C LEU A 220 -8.70 2.31 2.05
N THR A 221 -7.60 1.89 2.65
CA THR A 221 -7.40 0.48 3.02
C THR A 221 -8.32 0.07 4.17
N ILE A 222 -8.61 0.96 5.14
CA ILE A 222 -9.62 0.71 6.18
C ILE A 222 -10.97 0.44 5.54
N PHE A 223 -11.43 1.32 4.64
CA PHE A 223 -12.73 1.17 3.97
C PHE A 223 -12.80 -0.15 3.20
N LEU A 224 -11.71 -0.52 2.54
CA LEU A 224 -11.64 -1.74 1.76
C LEU A 224 -11.69 -2.99 2.62
N CYS A 225 -10.95 -3.03 3.74
CA CYS A 225 -11.03 -4.11 4.72
C CYS A 225 -12.45 -4.23 5.28
N LEU A 226 -13.07 -3.12 5.67
CA LEU A 226 -14.44 -3.12 6.19
C LEU A 226 -15.46 -3.55 5.14
N ALA A 227 -15.31 -3.08 3.90
CA ALA A 227 -16.19 -3.42 2.79
C ALA A 227 -16.14 -4.92 2.46
N ILE A 228 -14.95 -5.54 2.43
CA ILE A 228 -14.82 -6.97 2.13
C ILE A 228 -15.29 -7.84 3.30
N THR A 229 -14.88 -7.52 4.54
CA THR A 229 -15.10 -8.40 5.69
C THR A 229 -16.50 -8.28 6.27
N TYR A 230 -16.97 -7.04 6.46
CA TYR A 230 -18.26 -6.75 7.07
C TYR A 230 -19.33 -6.49 6.01
N GLY A 231 -19.03 -5.70 4.97
CA GLY A 231 -19.96 -5.39 3.89
C GLY A 231 -20.39 -6.62 3.10
N TYR A 232 -19.44 -7.13 2.31
CA TYR A 232 -19.57 -8.30 1.45
C TYR A 232 -19.62 -9.60 2.24
N GLY A 233 -18.79 -9.74 3.28
CA GLY A 233 -18.59 -11.00 3.99
C GLY A 233 -19.61 -11.36 5.08
N HIS A 234 -20.33 -10.40 5.69
CA HIS A 234 -21.15 -10.69 6.88
C HIS A 234 -22.55 -10.04 6.90
N PHE A 235 -22.64 -8.70 6.79
CA PHE A 235 -23.85 -7.96 7.18
C PHE A 235 -24.90 -7.80 6.09
N PHE A 236 -24.50 -7.54 4.84
CA PHE A 236 -25.44 -7.14 3.78
C PHE A 236 -25.66 -8.19 2.70
N THR A 237 -24.96 -9.32 2.76
CA THR A 237 -25.22 -10.49 1.93
C THR A 237 -25.54 -11.71 2.81
N TYR A 238 -25.05 -12.90 2.48
CA TYR A 238 -25.12 -14.05 3.38
C TYR A 238 -23.80 -14.19 4.17
N PRO A 239 -23.85 -14.68 5.41
CA PRO A 239 -22.67 -14.78 6.25
C PRO A 239 -21.60 -15.67 5.60
N TRP A 240 -20.35 -15.23 5.69
CA TRP A 240 -19.15 -15.91 5.22
C TRP A 240 -19.01 -16.03 3.71
N ARG A 241 -19.60 -15.11 2.95
CA ARG A 241 -19.51 -15.11 1.48
C ARG A 241 -18.08 -15.17 0.96
N PHE A 242 -17.21 -14.29 1.44
CA PHE A 242 -15.80 -14.27 1.06
C PHE A 242 -15.08 -15.61 1.34
N ASN A 243 -15.44 -16.31 2.42
CA ASN A 243 -14.86 -17.62 2.71
C ASN A 243 -15.32 -18.69 1.71
N LYS A 244 -16.57 -18.61 1.22
CA LYS A 244 -17.06 -19.51 0.18
C LYS A 244 -16.37 -19.26 -1.15
N ASP A 245 -16.13 -18.00 -1.51
CA ASP A 245 -15.39 -17.65 -2.72
C ASP A 245 -13.96 -18.18 -2.66
N MET A 246 -13.29 -18.03 -1.52
CA MET A 246 -11.98 -18.62 -1.26
C MET A 246 -11.99 -20.14 -1.33
N LYS A 247 -13.05 -20.80 -0.82
CA LYS A 247 -13.23 -22.25 -0.94
C LYS A 247 -13.43 -22.69 -2.38
N LEU A 248 -14.16 -21.92 -3.17
CA LEU A 248 -14.37 -22.18 -4.58
C LEU A 248 -13.07 -22.05 -5.38
N MET A 249 -12.26 -21.03 -5.09
CA MET A 249 -10.96 -20.82 -5.74
C MET A 249 -9.94 -21.91 -5.38
N LEU A 250 -9.86 -22.28 -4.09
CA LEU A 250 -8.73 -23.06 -3.57
C LEU A 250 -9.10 -24.48 -3.12
N GLY A 251 -10.37 -24.85 -3.22
CA GLY A 251 -10.91 -26.12 -2.70
C GLY A 251 -10.98 -26.20 -1.18
N ARG A 252 -10.54 -25.18 -0.44
CA ARG A 252 -10.47 -25.15 1.02
C ARG A 252 -10.87 -23.81 1.59
N GLU A 253 -11.56 -23.84 2.73
CA GLU A 253 -11.91 -22.60 3.42
C GLU A 253 -10.71 -21.94 4.09
N PRO A 254 -10.70 -20.61 4.22
CA PRO A 254 -9.70 -19.91 5.03
C PRO A 254 -9.71 -20.41 6.48
N ASN A 255 -8.52 -20.63 7.04
CA ASN A 255 -8.36 -21.00 8.44
C ASN A 255 -8.82 -19.87 9.38
N TRP A 256 -9.15 -20.20 10.63
CA TRP A 256 -9.58 -19.25 11.67
C TRP A 256 -8.60 -18.08 11.85
N TYR A 257 -7.29 -18.34 11.71
CA TYR A 257 -6.25 -17.31 11.77
C TYR A 257 -6.52 -16.17 10.77
N TYR A 258 -6.76 -16.48 9.49
CA TYR A 258 -7.02 -15.47 8.47
C TYR A 258 -8.33 -14.71 8.73
N ARG A 259 -9.36 -15.42 9.19
CA ARG A 259 -10.67 -14.82 9.51
C ARG A 259 -10.56 -13.76 10.60
N ILE A 260 -9.88 -14.07 11.71
CA ILE A 260 -9.68 -13.12 12.81
C ILE A 260 -8.77 -11.96 12.37
N ASN A 261 -7.73 -12.24 11.58
CA ASN A 261 -6.84 -11.20 11.07
C ASN A 261 -7.58 -10.19 10.19
N TRP A 262 -8.45 -10.64 9.27
CA TRP A 262 -9.19 -9.73 8.41
C TRP A 262 -10.28 -8.97 9.16
N MET A 263 -11.00 -9.62 10.07
CA MET A 263 -12.12 -8.98 10.76
C MET A 263 -11.67 -8.02 11.86
N LEU A 264 -10.63 -8.37 12.63
CA LEU A 264 -10.26 -7.61 13.84
C LEU A 264 -8.88 -6.96 13.74
N PHE A 265 -7.83 -7.76 13.52
CA PHE A 265 -6.46 -7.25 13.68
C PHE A 265 -6.05 -6.27 12.57
N SER A 266 -6.35 -6.57 11.30
CA SER A 266 -5.97 -5.71 10.17
C SER A 266 -6.66 -4.35 10.23
N PRO A 267 -8.00 -4.24 10.35
CA PRO A 267 -8.65 -2.94 10.48
C PRO A 267 -8.29 -2.24 11.79
N GLY A 268 -8.12 -2.97 12.90
CA GLY A 268 -7.71 -2.39 14.19
C GLY A 268 -6.31 -1.77 14.14
N LEU A 269 -5.34 -2.48 13.57
CA LEU A 269 -3.97 -1.99 13.39
C LEU A 269 -3.95 -0.76 12.47
N LEU A 270 -4.73 -0.79 11.40
CA LEU A 270 -4.88 0.32 10.46
C LEU A 270 -5.43 1.59 11.10
N VAL A 271 -6.49 1.45 11.90
CA VAL A 271 -7.07 2.56 12.68
C VAL A 271 -6.04 3.09 13.66
N PHE A 272 -5.32 2.20 14.37
CA PHE A 272 -4.26 2.60 15.28
C PHE A 272 -3.15 3.40 14.57
N ILE A 273 -2.61 2.90 13.46
CA ILE A 273 -1.55 3.59 12.69
C ILE A 273 -2.05 4.94 12.16
N THR A 274 -3.28 5.01 11.67
CA THR A 274 -3.88 6.25 11.17
C THR A 274 -4.02 7.29 12.29
N LEU A 275 -4.59 6.90 13.43
CA LEU A 275 -4.74 7.79 14.58
C LEU A 275 -3.38 8.24 15.12
N PHE A 276 -2.42 7.32 15.25
CA PHE A 276 -1.07 7.63 15.68
C PHE A 276 -0.40 8.63 14.73
N SER A 277 -0.57 8.45 13.42
CA SER A 277 0.00 9.33 12.39
C SER A 277 -0.64 10.73 12.37
N ILE A 278 -1.94 10.84 12.69
CA ILE A 278 -2.63 12.13 12.80
C ILE A 278 -2.22 12.85 14.09
N ILE A 279 -2.09 12.12 15.20
CA ILE A 279 -1.70 12.68 16.50
C ILE A 279 -0.27 13.23 16.45
N ASN A 280 0.63 12.51 15.80
CA ASN A 280 2.04 12.89 15.64
C ASN A 280 2.29 13.68 14.34
N TYR A 281 1.27 14.33 13.80
CA TYR A 281 1.44 15.21 12.65
C TYR A 281 2.47 16.30 12.96
N SER A 282 3.46 16.41 12.09
CA SER A 282 4.42 17.52 12.11
C SER A 282 4.46 18.16 10.72
N PRO A 283 4.55 19.51 10.66
CA PRO A 283 4.70 20.20 9.39
C PRO A 283 5.96 19.73 8.67
N ILE A 284 5.87 19.61 7.36
CA ILE A 284 7.02 19.20 6.55
C ILE A 284 8.17 20.22 6.70
N THR A 285 9.38 19.69 6.86
CA THR A 285 10.61 20.49 6.94
C THR A 285 11.63 19.97 5.93
N LEU A 286 12.45 20.87 5.41
CA LEU A 286 13.63 20.53 4.62
C LEU A 286 14.81 21.32 5.15
N ASN A 287 15.93 20.66 5.43
CA ASN A 287 17.13 21.29 6.02
C ASN A 287 16.83 22.12 7.28
N LYS A 288 15.90 21.66 8.12
CA LYS A 288 15.41 22.36 9.34
C LYS A 288 14.61 23.65 9.07
N GLN A 289 14.30 23.95 7.82
CA GLN A 289 13.38 25.04 7.45
C GLN A 289 11.98 24.47 7.22
N ALA A 290 10.99 25.06 7.89
CA ALA A 290 9.59 24.68 7.71
C ALA A 290 9.05 25.22 6.37
N TYR A 291 8.20 24.44 5.73
CA TYR A 291 7.52 24.87 4.51
C TYR A 291 6.53 25.99 4.83
N PRO A 292 6.24 26.87 3.87
CA PRO A 292 5.18 27.85 4.04
C PRO A 292 3.83 27.16 4.22
N LYS A 293 2.96 27.76 5.04
CA LYS A 293 1.65 27.17 5.40
C LYS A 293 0.76 26.82 4.20
N TRP A 294 0.87 27.55 3.09
CA TRP A 294 0.10 27.23 1.89
C TRP A 294 0.51 25.89 1.28
N ALA A 295 1.79 25.51 1.39
CA ALA A 295 2.30 24.24 0.86
C ALA A 295 1.86 23.09 1.77
N ASP A 296 1.92 23.28 3.09
CA ASP A 296 1.38 22.35 4.09
C ASP A 296 -0.12 22.07 3.83
N ASN A 297 -0.91 23.15 3.65
CA ASN A 297 -2.33 23.04 3.33
C ASN A 297 -2.58 22.34 1.98
N LEU A 298 -1.77 22.62 0.96
CA LEU A 298 -1.85 21.96 -0.34
C LEU A 298 -1.60 20.45 -0.19
N GLY A 299 -0.59 20.05 0.59
CA GLY A 299 -0.30 18.64 0.88
C GLY A 299 -1.45 17.95 1.61
N ILE A 300 -2.02 18.59 2.65
CA ILE A 300 -3.20 18.07 3.34
C ILE A 300 -4.38 17.92 2.36
N CYS A 301 -4.61 18.90 1.47
CA CYS A 301 -5.62 18.80 0.43
C CYS A 301 -5.39 17.59 -0.48
N MET A 302 -4.16 17.31 -0.93
CA MET A 302 -3.85 16.12 -1.73
C MET A 302 -4.27 14.82 -0.99
N SER A 303 -3.88 14.68 0.28
CA SER A 303 -4.23 13.54 1.13
C SER A 303 -5.75 13.38 1.32
N ILE A 304 -6.46 14.48 1.62
CA ILE A 304 -7.92 14.47 1.80
C ILE A 304 -8.64 14.11 0.51
N THR A 305 -8.15 14.60 -0.64
CA THR A 305 -8.80 14.33 -1.93
C THR A 305 -8.83 12.83 -2.20
N VAL A 306 -7.70 12.13 -1.97
CA VAL A 306 -7.62 10.66 -2.10
C VAL A 306 -8.59 9.96 -1.15
N ALA A 307 -8.66 10.38 0.12
CA ALA A 307 -9.57 9.80 1.10
C ALA A 307 -11.05 10.07 0.79
N ALA A 308 -11.38 11.25 0.25
CA ALA A 308 -12.74 11.72 0.04
C ALA A 308 -13.44 11.06 -1.15
N VAL A 309 -12.71 10.50 -2.12
CA VAL A 309 -13.30 9.86 -3.32
C VAL A 309 -14.31 8.77 -2.94
N VAL A 310 -13.97 7.90 -1.98
CA VAL A 310 -14.85 6.80 -1.54
C VAL A 310 -16.16 7.32 -0.92
N PRO A 311 -16.14 8.15 0.14
CA PRO A 311 -17.38 8.66 0.73
C PRO A 311 -18.19 9.53 -0.23
N LEU A 312 -17.57 10.37 -1.05
CA LEU A 312 -18.29 11.15 -2.07
C LEU A 312 -19.01 10.26 -3.06
N TYR A 313 -18.36 9.19 -3.54
CA TYR A 313 -18.98 8.23 -4.44
C TYR A 313 -20.10 7.44 -3.76
N MET A 314 -19.95 7.05 -2.49
CA MET A 314 -21.02 6.40 -1.73
C MET A 314 -22.26 7.29 -1.61
N VAL A 315 -22.08 8.58 -1.30
CA VAL A 315 -23.18 9.56 -1.21
C VAL A 315 -23.85 9.73 -2.58
N TYR A 316 -23.07 9.90 -3.64
CA TYR A 316 -23.59 9.99 -5.01
C TYR A 316 -24.46 8.76 -5.36
N ARG A 317 -24.00 7.54 -5.05
CA ARG A 317 -24.75 6.31 -5.30
C ARG A 317 -26.00 6.19 -4.43
N ALA A 318 -25.95 6.64 -3.18
CA ALA A 318 -27.11 6.67 -2.30
C ALA A 318 -28.19 7.64 -2.80
N ILE A 319 -27.79 8.83 -3.26
CA ILE A 319 -28.70 9.81 -3.87
C ILE A 319 -29.34 9.22 -5.14
N LEU A 320 -28.54 8.62 -6.02
CA LEU A 320 -29.04 8.01 -7.25
C LEU A 320 -30.03 6.87 -6.98
N ALA A 321 -29.75 6.02 -5.99
CA ALA A 321 -30.66 4.97 -5.56
C ALA A 321 -31.99 5.53 -5.05
N HIS A 322 -31.93 6.60 -4.24
CA HIS A 322 -33.13 7.30 -3.76
C HIS A 322 -33.98 7.83 -4.92
N TYR A 323 -33.37 8.47 -5.92
CA TYR A 323 -34.08 8.94 -7.12
C TYR A 323 -34.71 7.81 -7.95
N LYS A 324 -34.10 6.62 -7.95
CA LYS A 324 -34.62 5.43 -8.66
C LYS A 324 -35.62 4.62 -7.83
N GLY A 325 -35.86 4.99 -6.57
CA GLY A 325 -36.68 4.21 -5.64
C GLY A 325 -36.02 2.89 -5.18
N GLU A 326 -34.71 2.72 -5.38
CA GLU A 326 -33.95 1.55 -4.97
C GLU A 326 -33.63 1.62 -3.46
N SER A 327 -33.73 0.49 -2.76
CA SER A 327 -33.32 0.43 -1.35
C SER A 327 -31.81 0.53 -1.21
N ILE A 328 -31.33 1.24 -0.18
CA ILE A 328 -29.90 1.29 0.19
C ILE A 328 -29.33 -0.13 0.38
N LYS A 329 -30.14 -1.10 0.81
CA LYS A 329 -29.70 -2.50 0.95
C LYS A 329 -29.31 -3.13 -0.38
N GLU A 330 -29.91 -2.73 -1.49
CA GLU A 330 -29.56 -3.24 -2.83
C GLU A 330 -28.16 -2.76 -3.26
N LEU A 331 -27.71 -1.59 -2.80
CA LEU A 331 -26.37 -1.07 -3.11
C LEU A 331 -25.23 -1.91 -2.52
N PHE A 332 -25.50 -2.65 -1.45
CA PHE A 332 -24.53 -3.57 -0.85
C PHE A 332 -24.54 -4.96 -1.46
N LYS A 333 -25.49 -5.25 -2.36
CA LYS A 333 -25.49 -6.50 -3.13
C LYS A 333 -24.55 -6.36 -4.32
N PRO A 334 -23.76 -7.41 -4.62
CA PRO A 334 -22.93 -7.40 -5.81
C PRO A 334 -23.74 -7.29 -7.10
N ASN A 335 -23.10 -6.79 -8.14
CA ASN A 335 -23.67 -6.69 -9.48
C ASN A 335 -24.13 -8.06 -10.00
N GLU A 336 -25.09 -8.09 -10.93
CA GLU A 336 -25.58 -9.32 -11.58
C GLU A 336 -24.48 -10.07 -12.32
N LYS A 337 -23.48 -9.34 -12.83
CA LYS A 337 -22.29 -9.91 -13.49
C LYS A 337 -21.22 -10.37 -12.51
N TRP A 338 -21.44 -10.24 -11.20
CA TRP A 338 -20.46 -10.58 -10.17
C TRP A 338 -20.33 -12.10 -9.99
N GLY A 339 -19.16 -12.62 -10.32
CA GLY A 339 -18.80 -14.03 -10.18
C GLY A 339 -17.54 -14.35 -11.00
N PRO A 340 -17.11 -15.62 -11.00
CA PRO A 340 -16.02 -16.08 -11.85
C PRO A 340 -16.33 -15.80 -13.33
N GLN A 341 -15.35 -15.29 -14.08
CA GLN A 341 -15.48 -15.07 -15.52
C GLN A 341 -15.54 -16.40 -16.29
N ASP A 342 -14.90 -17.45 -15.76
CA ASP A 342 -14.97 -18.80 -16.31
C ASP A 342 -16.35 -19.41 -16.07
N LYS A 343 -17.12 -19.57 -17.15
CA LYS A 343 -18.50 -20.09 -17.14
C LYS A 343 -18.62 -21.47 -16.48
N SER A 344 -17.59 -22.31 -16.56
CA SER A 344 -17.58 -23.64 -15.93
C SER A 344 -17.59 -23.55 -14.40
N VAL A 345 -16.88 -22.55 -13.87
CA VAL A 345 -16.81 -22.25 -12.44
C VAL A 345 -18.04 -21.45 -11.98
N THR A 346 -18.57 -20.56 -12.83
CA THR A 346 -19.81 -19.80 -12.56
C THR A 346 -21.00 -20.72 -12.26
N TYR A 347 -21.10 -21.86 -12.94
CA TYR A 347 -22.14 -22.85 -12.67
C TYR A 347 -22.03 -23.45 -11.25
N HIS A 348 -20.84 -23.91 -10.86
CA HIS A 348 -20.58 -24.41 -9.49
C HIS A 348 -20.82 -23.32 -8.43
N TYR A 349 -20.47 -22.06 -8.73
CA TYR A 349 -20.72 -20.91 -7.85
C TYR A 349 -22.22 -20.65 -7.62
N LEU A 350 -23.04 -20.77 -8.67
CA LEU A 350 -24.48 -20.44 -8.60
C LEU A 350 -25.34 -21.57 -8.03
N TYR A 351 -25.05 -22.85 -8.33
CA TYR A 351 -25.92 -23.97 -7.94
C TYR A 351 -25.32 -24.91 -6.89
N GLY A 352 -24.05 -24.73 -6.52
CA GLY A 352 -23.31 -25.68 -5.68
C GLY A 352 -23.15 -27.05 -6.35
N ASP A 353 -22.66 -28.04 -5.60
CA ASP A 353 -22.49 -29.43 -6.07
C ASP A 353 -23.82 -30.19 -6.20
N ARG A 354 -24.85 -29.56 -6.79
CA ARG A 354 -26.08 -30.25 -7.18
C ARG A 354 -25.84 -31.06 -8.46
N GLY A 355 -25.12 -32.17 -8.30
CA GLY A 355 -25.41 -33.41 -9.01
C GLY A 355 -24.96 -33.56 -10.46
N THR A 356 -24.10 -32.70 -11.02
CA THR A 356 -23.52 -32.96 -12.34
C THR A 356 -21.99 -32.89 -12.29
N LYS A 357 -21.35 -34.03 -12.57
CA LYS A 357 -19.92 -34.12 -12.88
C LYS A 357 -19.70 -33.45 -14.24
N THR A 358 -19.68 -32.13 -14.31
CA THR A 358 -19.19 -31.43 -15.51
C THR A 358 -17.68 -31.36 -15.42
N THR A 359 -17.01 -32.22 -16.17
CA THR A 359 -15.57 -32.20 -16.41
C THR A 359 -15.17 -30.84 -17.00
N TYR A 360 -14.03 -30.29 -16.59
CA TYR A 360 -13.43 -29.08 -17.18
C TYR A 360 -13.55 -29.13 -18.72
N GLY A 361 -14.21 -28.13 -19.33
CA GLY A 361 -14.24 -27.96 -20.80
C GLY A 361 -15.56 -28.24 -21.53
N GLN A 362 -16.71 -28.44 -20.87
CA GLN A 362 -18.01 -28.45 -21.56
C GLN A 362 -18.62 -27.05 -21.65
N GLU A 363 -19.03 -26.65 -22.85
CA GLU A 363 -19.73 -25.39 -23.14
C GLU A 363 -21.07 -25.35 -22.39
N VAL A 364 -21.13 -24.53 -21.34
CA VAL A 364 -22.37 -24.24 -20.63
C VAL A 364 -23.10 -23.11 -21.36
N ASN A 365 -24.33 -23.41 -21.82
CA ASN A 365 -25.23 -22.48 -22.54
C ASN A 365 -25.27 -21.07 -21.92
N ASP A 366 -25.44 -20.05 -22.77
CA ASP A 366 -25.31 -18.62 -22.44
C ASP A 366 -26.30 -18.06 -21.39
N HIS A 367 -27.26 -18.85 -20.91
CA HIS A 367 -28.22 -18.44 -19.88
C HIS A 367 -28.24 -19.42 -18.72
N ILE A 368 -27.56 -19.02 -17.65
CA ILE A 368 -27.53 -19.72 -16.37
C ILE A 368 -28.34 -18.88 -15.35
N PRO A 369 -29.63 -19.20 -15.09
CA PRO A 369 -30.48 -18.42 -14.20
C PRO A 369 -30.05 -18.52 -12.73
N ASN A 370 -29.67 -17.39 -12.11
CA ASN A 370 -29.22 -17.32 -10.72
C ASN A 370 -30.32 -17.76 -9.72
N PRO A 371 -30.16 -18.88 -8.99
CA PRO A 371 -31.20 -19.44 -8.11
C PRO A 371 -31.41 -18.65 -6.80
N TYR A 372 -30.59 -17.63 -6.54
CA TYR A 372 -30.70 -16.77 -5.36
C TYR A 372 -31.58 -15.53 -5.58
N ARG A 373 -32.25 -15.42 -6.73
CA ARG A 373 -33.35 -14.46 -6.92
C ARG A 373 -34.68 -15.20 -6.94
N SER A 374 -35.64 -14.68 -6.20
CA SER A 374 -37.05 -15.02 -6.43
C SER A 374 -37.41 -14.63 -7.87
N PRO A 375 -38.25 -15.42 -8.56
CA PRO A 375 -38.86 -14.95 -9.80
C PRO A 375 -39.61 -13.64 -9.49
N MET A 376 -39.53 -12.72 -10.45
CA MET A 376 -39.95 -11.31 -10.41
C MET A 376 -41.14 -10.97 -9.51
#